data_AF-A0A498LVE3-F1
#
_entry.id   AF-A0A498LVE3-F1
#
_cell.length_a   1.000
_cell.length_b   1.000
_cell.length_c   1.000
_cell.angle_alpha   90.00
_cell.angle_beta   90.00
_cell.angle_gamma   90.00
#
_symmetry.space_group_name_H-M   'P 1'
#
loop_
_entity.id
_entity.type
_entity.pdbx_description
1 polymer ?
#
loop_
_entity_poly.entity_id
_entity_poly.type
_entity_poly.pdbx_seq_one_letter_code
_entity_poly.pdbx_strand_id
1 'polypeptide(L)'
;MAFALFMSRVLVLLLKLWMKDMWRSDPCYGNYGVDGSTCSFFIYLSEVENWCPRLPWRIKNSADEADRNAQTEIRTSFDELYRVMSRREEFRWMMLRIKRMEEPWVSAVRSLATKQNLHNHKRKKILVHLGLLTKESGFKIAENAFSGGPLGELVQWSDLITTLYLLGHDIRISASLAELKEIMKKVMGNKSSCPTKGDKIVELIYIDIVGLAQFKKTLGPSWVHYQCMLRVLDSFGTEPEFNHAHYAQSKGHKTPWGKWNLNPQQFNTMFPHTPDNSFLGFVVEQHLNASDVRHIDDIKRQNQSLVYGKVDNFWKDKKKYLDVIHSYMEVHGTVHGTSTVHLPAYVKNHGILSGRDLQFLLRETKLFVGLSFPYEGPAPLEAIANGCAFLNPRFDPSKSSKNTDFFKGKPTLRELTSQHPYAEVYIGRPHVWTVNIDDPAEVENAIKAILSQKIEPYLPYEFTCEGMLQRVNAFIENQVMWPPLSAMQVKFAPAGKSCKQVCQEEQLICEPSFFQHLNKDKDLFRYGVECKTVESASDIVVPAFSDSAQHCVFQSDLLLFSCAGAHQSLTRICPCRDYMKGQVALCKDCL
;
A
#
# COMPACT_ATOMS: atom_id res chain seq x y z
N MET A 1 21.38 14.02 -18.36
CA MET A 1 21.67 15.15 -17.44
C MET A 1 21.11 16.50 -17.93
N ALA A 2 21.36 16.94 -19.17
CA ALA A 2 20.87 18.23 -19.68
C ALA A 2 19.34 18.34 -19.89
N PHE A 3 18.63 17.23 -20.06
CA PHE A 3 17.19 17.21 -20.32
C PHE A 3 16.32 17.22 -19.04
N ALA A 4 16.82 16.64 -17.93
CA ALA A 4 16.21 16.75 -16.60
C ALA A 4 16.19 18.22 -16.11
N LEU A 5 17.23 18.98 -16.48
CA LEU A 5 17.28 20.43 -16.32
C LEU A 5 16.24 21.19 -17.15
N PHE A 6 15.68 20.61 -18.22
CA PHE A 6 14.74 21.28 -19.13
C PHE A 6 13.27 21.14 -18.72
N MET A 7 12.86 19.97 -18.21
CA MET A 7 11.52 19.77 -17.59
C MET A 7 11.34 20.64 -16.34
N SER A 8 12.37 20.71 -15.49
CA SER A 8 12.43 21.65 -14.37
C SER A 8 12.20 23.09 -14.85
N ARG A 9 12.79 23.51 -15.97
CA ARG A 9 12.69 24.89 -16.48
C ARG A 9 11.27 25.33 -16.84
N VAL A 10 10.39 24.46 -17.35
CA VAL A 10 9.01 24.86 -17.75
C VAL A 10 8.11 25.04 -16.54
N LEU A 11 8.13 24.11 -15.57
CA LEU A 11 7.40 24.26 -14.32
C LEU A 11 7.93 25.45 -13.51
N VAL A 12 9.26 25.60 -13.45
CA VAL A 12 9.91 26.80 -12.89
C VAL A 12 9.45 28.07 -13.62
N LEU A 13 9.26 28.03 -14.95
CA LEU A 13 8.77 29.18 -15.72
C LEU A 13 7.32 29.53 -15.34
N LEU A 14 6.44 28.53 -15.27
CA LEU A 14 5.03 28.71 -14.92
C LEU A 14 4.86 29.20 -13.49
N LEU A 15 5.60 28.64 -12.53
CA LEU A 15 5.59 29.09 -11.14
C LEU A 15 6.19 30.48 -10.99
N LYS A 16 7.22 30.84 -11.78
CA LYS A 16 7.73 32.21 -11.83
C LYS A 16 6.72 33.20 -12.41
N LEU A 17 6.03 32.82 -13.48
CA LEU A 17 4.96 33.62 -14.08
C LEU A 17 3.83 33.83 -13.07
N TRP A 18 3.41 32.76 -12.40
CA TRP A 18 2.42 32.82 -11.34
C TRP A 18 2.86 33.75 -10.19
N MET A 19 4.09 33.58 -9.69
CA MET A 19 4.63 34.45 -8.63
C MET A 19 4.67 35.92 -9.07
N LYS A 20 5.01 36.22 -10.32
CA LYS A 20 5.03 37.59 -10.84
C LYS A 20 3.68 38.30 -10.68
N ASP A 21 2.59 37.56 -10.88
CA ASP A 21 1.23 38.10 -10.83
C ASP A 21 0.63 38.01 -9.41
N MET A 22 1.01 36.99 -8.63
CA MET A 22 0.31 36.62 -7.39
C MET A 22 1.10 36.84 -6.10
N TRP A 23 2.39 37.19 -6.14
CA TRP A 23 3.19 37.30 -4.90
C TRP A 23 2.70 38.34 -3.88
N ARG A 24 1.81 39.27 -4.29
CA ARG A 24 1.18 40.24 -3.38
C ARG A 24 -0.17 39.78 -2.83
N SER A 25 -0.69 38.64 -3.27
CA SER A 25 -1.99 38.13 -2.85
C SER A 25 -2.00 37.68 -1.38
N ASP A 26 -0.84 37.35 -0.83
CA ASP A 26 -0.66 36.99 0.58
C ASP A 26 0.57 37.72 1.16
N PRO A 27 0.44 38.47 2.27
CA PRO A 27 1.57 39.12 2.94
C PRO A 27 2.71 38.17 3.32
N CYS A 28 2.43 36.86 3.41
CA CYS A 28 3.42 35.86 3.75
C CYS A 28 4.61 35.81 2.77
N TYR A 29 4.40 36.09 1.49
CA TYR A 29 5.50 36.09 0.51
C TYR A 29 6.52 37.18 0.86
N GLY A 30 6.05 38.38 1.19
CA GLY A 30 6.90 39.48 1.68
C GLY A 30 7.64 39.11 2.96
N ASN A 31 6.98 38.41 3.89
CA ASN A 31 7.62 37.92 5.12
C ASN A 31 8.75 36.92 4.84
N TYR A 32 8.68 36.16 3.74
CA TYR A 32 9.76 35.28 3.27
C TYR A 32 10.84 35.98 2.45
N GLY A 33 10.80 37.31 2.34
CA GLY A 33 11.78 38.10 1.59
C GLY A 33 11.48 38.17 0.09
N VAL A 34 10.26 37.85 -0.33
CA VAL A 34 9.83 38.10 -1.72
C VAL A 34 9.58 39.60 -1.89
N ASP A 35 10.39 40.23 -2.74
CA ASP A 35 10.42 41.68 -2.98
C ASP A 35 9.88 42.08 -4.37
N GLY A 36 9.41 41.11 -5.15
CA GLY A 36 8.93 41.31 -6.52
C GLY A 36 10.00 41.11 -7.61
N SER A 37 11.26 40.88 -7.22
CA SER A 37 12.31 40.52 -8.17
C SER A 37 12.21 39.05 -8.61
N THR A 38 12.62 38.76 -9.84
CA THR A 38 12.67 37.37 -10.33
C THR A 38 13.62 36.49 -9.51
N CYS A 39 14.65 37.08 -8.89
CA CYS A 39 15.58 36.39 -8.01
C CYS A 39 14.90 35.96 -6.71
N SER A 40 14.14 36.85 -6.06
CA SER A 40 13.43 36.51 -4.83
C SER A 40 12.31 35.48 -5.06
N PHE A 41 11.64 35.50 -6.22
CA PHE A 41 10.72 34.42 -6.62
C PHE A 41 11.43 33.08 -6.72
N PHE A 42 12.60 33.04 -7.36
CA PHE A 42 13.35 31.80 -7.52
C PHE A 42 13.87 31.27 -6.19
N ILE A 43 14.39 32.15 -5.33
CA ILE A 43 14.82 31.80 -3.97
C ILE A 43 13.64 31.24 -3.17
N TYR A 44 12.47 31.87 -3.20
CA TYR A 44 11.28 31.38 -2.53
C TYR A 44 10.85 30.00 -3.06
N LEU A 45 10.71 29.85 -4.38
CA LEU A 45 10.28 28.60 -4.99
C LEU A 45 11.31 27.47 -4.85
N SER A 46 12.60 27.76 -4.63
CA SER A 46 13.66 26.75 -4.44
C SER A 46 13.94 26.43 -2.98
N GLU A 47 14.04 27.44 -2.12
CA GLU A 47 14.49 27.29 -0.73
C GLU A 47 13.33 27.13 0.25
N VAL A 48 12.15 27.68 -0.07
CA VAL A 48 10.96 27.61 0.80
C VAL A 48 10.00 26.52 0.33
N GLU A 49 9.63 26.51 -0.95
CA GLU A 49 8.66 25.53 -1.48
C GLU A 49 9.28 24.31 -2.19
N ASN A 50 10.57 24.36 -2.50
CA ASN A 50 11.32 23.25 -3.13
C ASN A 50 10.80 22.80 -4.51
N TRP A 51 10.07 23.66 -5.22
CA TRP A 51 9.66 23.45 -6.62
C TRP A 51 10.80 23.69 -7.62
N CYS A 52 11.82 24.44 -7.21
CA CYS A 52 12.96 24.81 -8.04
C CYS A 52 14.28 24.24 -7.44
N PRO A 53 15.27 23.87 -8.26
CA PRO A 53 16.60 23.50 -7.76
C PRO A 53 17.24 24.64 -6.98
N ARG A 54 17.92 24.32 -5.88
CA ARG A 54 18.70 25.31 -5.12
C ARG A 54 19.88 25.84 -5.94
N LEU A 55 20.22 27.12 -5.73
CA LEU A 55 21.34 27.76 -6.40
C LEU A 55 22.68 27.17 -5.87
N PRO A 56 23.64 26.81 -6.75
CA PRO A 56 24.88 26.13 -6.36
C PRO A 56 25.69 26.81 -5.25
N TRP A 57 25.73 28.14 -5.23
CA TRP A 57 26.45 28.93 -4.22
C TRP A 57 25.72 29.04 -2.87
N ARG A 58 24.47 28.58 -2.77
CA ARG A 58 23.71 28.51 -1.51
C ARG A 58 23.62 27.10 -0.91
N ILE A 59 24.10 26.09 -1.63
CA ILE A 59 24.18 24.70 -1.15
C ILE A 59 25.20 24.55 -0.02
N LYS A 60 26.28 25.35 -0.03
CA LYS A 60 27.38 25.27 0.94
C LYS A 60 27.07 25.80 2.34
N ASN A 61 26.09 26.70 2.51
CA ASN A 61 25.89 27.38 3.79
C ASN A 61 24.90 26.70 4.76
N SER A 62 24.21 25.63 4.35
CA SER A 62 23.22 24.95 5.22
C SER A 62 23.65 23.57 5.71
N ALA A 63 24.79 23.05 5.26
CA ALA A 63 25.23 21.69 5.58
C ALA A 63 25.98 21.58 6.93
N ASP A 64 26.51 22.68 7.47
CA ASP A 64 27.57 22.60 8.48
C ASP A 64 27.20 23.00 9.93
N GLU A 65 26.00 23.51 10.23
CA GLU A 65 25.71 23.99 11.62
C GLU A 65 24.41 23.50 12.28
N ALA A 66 23.47 22.88 11.55
CA ALA A 66 22.24 22.35 12.14
C ALA A 66 22.19 20.82 12.05
N ASP A 67 22.07 20.16 13.20
CA ASP A 67 21.65 18.76 13.39
C ASP A 67 22.70 17.63 13.34
N ARG A 68 23.64 17.64 14.30
CA ARG A 68 24.15 16.37 14.86
C ARG A 68 23.15 15.69 15.81
N ASN A 69 22.15 16.41 16.34
CA ASN A 69 21.18 15.88 17.32
C ASN A 69 19.84 15.39 16.73
N ALA A 70 19.55 15.59 15.43
CA ALA A 70 18.35 15.06 14.78
C ALA A 70 18.62 13.93 13.78
N GLN A 71 19.74 13.23 13.92
CA GLN A 71 19.92 11.97 13.20
C GLN A 71 19.04 10.88 13.82
N THR A 72 18.54 9.96 13.00
CA THR A 72 17.88 8.75 13.48
C THR A 72 18.93 7.79 14.03
N GLU A 73 18.60 7.18 15.16
CA GLU A 73 19.27 5.98 15.65
C GLU A 73 18.25 4.85 15.66
N ILE A 74 18.65 3.68 15.16
CA ILE A 74 17.77 2.52 15.21
C ILE A 74 17.45 2.17 16.66
N ARG A 75 16.19 1.81 16.93
CA ARG A 75 15.78 1.35 18.26
C ARG A 75 15.81 -0.17 18.31
N THR A 76 16.26 -0.72 19.44
CA THR A 76 16.29 -2.18 19.68
C THR A 76 15.64 -2.60 20.99
N SER A 77 14.96 -1.70 21.68
CA SER A 77 14.09 -1.97 22.84
C SER A 77 12.72 -1.36 22.56
N PHE A 78 11.65 -2.00 23.03
CA PHE A 78 10.26 -1.56 22.87
C PHE A 78 9.67 -0.87 24.11
N ASP A 79 10.44 -0.68 25.19
CA ASP A 79 9.93 -0.17 26.47
C ASP A 79 9.17 1.16 26.33
N GLU A 80 9.72 2.09 25.54
CA GLU A 80 9.07 3.38 25.29
C GLU A 80 7.78 3.22 24.48
N LEU A 81 7.79 2.36 23.45
CA LEU A 81 6.61 2.11 22.63
C LEU A 81 5.47 1.50 23.47
N TYR A 82 5.80 0.50 24.30
CA TYR A 82 4.83 -0.11 25.20
C TYR A 82 4.26 0.88 26.22
N ARG A 83 5.09 1.79 26.75
CA ARG A 83 4.64 2.86 27.66
C ARG A 83 3.66 3.83 27.00
N VAL A 84 3.82 4.11 25.70
CA VAL A 84 2.90 4.96 24.95
C VAL A 84 1.61 4.22 24.65
N MET A 85 1.70 2.98 24.17
CA MET A 85 0.54 2.19 23.75
C MET A 85 -0.31 1.71 24.94
N SER A 86 0.27 1.43 26.11
CA SER A 86 -0.44 0.94 27.29
C SER A 86 -1.44 1.93 27.90
N ARG A 87 -1.38 3.20 27.48
CA ARG A 87 -2.31 4.26 27.92
C ARG A 87 -3.73 4.07 27.40
N ARG A 88 -3.92 3.19 26.40
CA ARG A 88 -5.18 2.99 25.69
C ARG A 88 -5.49 1.51 25.53
N GLU A 89 -6.69 1.12 25.93
CA GLU A 89 -7.13 -0.28 25.81
C GLU A 89 -7.31 -0.69 24.34
N GLU A 90 -7.62 0.25 23.46
CA GLU A 90 -7.81 0.02 22.02
C GLU A 90 -6.54 -0.54 21.36
N PHE A 91 -5.36 -0.28 21.93
CA PHE A 91 -4.08 -0.75 21.42
C PHE A 91 -3.67 -2.12 21.97
N ARG A 92 -4.42 -2.71 22.92
CA ARG A 92 -4.05 -3.95 23.60
C ARG A 92 -3.75 -5.09 22.62
N TRP A 93 -4.58 -5.26 21.59
CA TRP A 93 -4.37 -6.32 20.60
C TRP A 93 -3.06 -6.14 19.82
N MET A 94 -2.79 -4.91 19.35
CA MET A 94 -1.55 -4.59 18.63
C MET A 94 -0.32 -4.77 19.53
N MET A 95 -0.38 -4.31 20.79
CA MET A 95 0.69 -4.52 21.76
C MET A 95 1.02 -6.01 21.97
N LEU A 96 -0.01 -6.86 22.09
CA LEU A 96 0.20 -8.30 22.24
C LEU A 96 0.85 -8.92 21.00
N ARG A 97 0.52 -8.42 19.80
CA ARG A 97 1.18 -8.84 18.56
C ARG A 97 2.65 -8.40 18.52
N ILE A 98 2.92 -7.12 18.78
CA ILE A 98 4.30 -6.59 18.80
C ILE A 98 5.17 -7.38 19.79
N LYS A 99 4.63 -7.66 20.98
CA LYS A 99 5.34 -8.45 22.00
C LYS A 99 5.69 -9.87 21.56
N ARG A 100 4.85 -10.51 20.74
CA ARG A 100 5.17 -11.85 20.20
C ARG A 100 6.23 -11.80 19.10
N MET A 101 6.36 -10.66 18.41
CA MET A 101 7.26 -10.48 17.27
C MET A 101 8.51 -9.65 17.59
N GLU A 102 8.73 -9.33 18.87
CA GLU A 102 9.81 -8.45 19.34
C GLU A 102 11.20 -8.91 18.87
N GLU A 103 11.56 -10.17 19.11
CA GLU A 103 12.86 -10.73 18.68
C GLU A 103 13.02 -10.74 17.14
N PRO A 104 12.06 -11.24 16.33
CA PRO A 104 12.11 -11.12 14.88
C PRO A 104 12.30 -9.68 14.38
N TRP A 105 11.61 -8.71 14.98
CA TRP A 105 11.72 -7.30 14.62
C TRP A 105 13.11 -6.71 14.95
N VAL A 106 13.62 -6.98 16.15
CA VAL A 106 14.94 -6.50 16.57
C VAL A 106 16.06 -7.14 15.75
N SER A 107 15.95 -8.44 15.46
CA SER A 107 16.88 -9.14 14.56
C SER A 107 16.88 -8.54 13.16
N ALA A 108 15.69 -8.26 12.61
CA ALA A 108 15.53 -7.70 11.28
C ALA A 108 16.11 -6.28 11.15
N VAL A 109 15.86 -5.38 12.13
CA VAL A 109 16.42 -4.02 12.04
C VAL A 109 17.95 -4.02 12.19
N ARG A 110 18.50 -4.90 13.02
CA ARG A 110 19.96 -5.11 13.12
C ARG A 110 20.53 -5.64 11.80
N SER A 111 19.88 -6.65 11.20
CA SER A 111 20.32 -7.19 9.91
C SER A 111 20.24 -6.14 8.79
N LEU A 112 19.15 -5.38 8.72
CA LEU A 112 19.02 -4.31 7.74
C LEU A 112 20.10 -3.25 7.89
N ALA A 113 20.42 -2.83 9.12
CA ALA A 113 21.49 -1.87 9.40
C ALA A 113 22.89 -2.35 8.98
N THR A 114 23.11 -3.68 8.88
CA THR A 114 24.35 -4.23 8.30
C THR A 114 24.36 -4.28 6.78
N LYS A 115 23.18 -4.35 6.14
CA LYS A 115 23.01 -4.48 4.69
C LYS A 115 22.85 -3.15 3.97
N GLN A 116 22.31 -2.14 4.67
CA GLN A 116 21.98 -0.82 4.13
C GLN A 116 22.49 0.26 5.08
N ASN A 117 22.89 1.40 4.51
CA ASN A 117 23.23 2.55 5.31
C ASN A 117 21.96 3.18 5.88
N LEU A 118 21.71 2.95 7.18
CA LEU A 118 20.63 3.59 7.93
C LEU A 118 21.14 4.79 8.76
N HIS A 119 22.41 5.17 8.59
CA HIS A 119 23.02 6.30 9.31
C HIS A 119 22.78 7.60 8.55
N ASN A 120 22.82 8.73 9.27
CA ASN A 120 22.63 10.09 8.75
C ASN A 120 21.23 10.41 8.21
N HIS A 121 20.21 9.57 8.43
CA HIS A 121 18.83 9.95 8.10
C HIS A 121 18.30 10.96 9.13
N LYS A 122 17.43 11.85 8.68
CA LYS A 122 16.83 12.87 9.55
C LYS A 122 15.67 12.26 10.33
N ARG A 123 15.68 12.39 11.65
CA ARG A 123 14.57 11.99 12.53
C ARG A 123 13.35 12.85 12.25
N LYS A 124 12.34 12.25 11.60
CA LYS A 124 11.06 12.91 11.30
C LYS A 124 10.10 12.83 12.49
N LYS A 125 9.31 13.89 12.67
CA LYS A 125 8.13 13.91 13.55
C LYS A 125 6.92 13.37 12.79
N ILE A 126 6.43 12.19 13.15
CA ILE A 126 5.41 11.44 12.40
C ILE A 126 4.13 11.33 13.22
N LEU A 127 3.01 11.82 12.67
CA LEU A 127 1.67 11.60 13.21
C LEU A 127 1.12 10.27 12.67
N VAL A 128 0.61 9.43 13.57
CA VAL A 128 -0.08 8.19 13.22
C VAL A 128 -1.49 8.30 13.81
N HIS A 129 -2.49 8.52 12.96
CA HIS A 129 -3.88 8.69 13.40
C HIS A 129 -4.77 7.54 12.94
N LEU A 130 -5.22 6.73 13.90
CA LEU A 130 -6.01 5.52 13.66
C LEU A 130 -7.50 5.86 13.75
N GLY A 131 -8.06 6.38 12.66
CA GLY A 131 -9.47 6.75 12.54
C GLY A 131 -10.40 5.57 12.85
N LEU A 132 -10.03 4.35 12.44
CA LEU A 132 -10.77 3.12 12.72
C LEU A 132 -10.95 2.78 14.20
N LEU A 133 -10.10 3.33 15.09
CA LEU A 133 -10.15 3.10 16.54
C LEU A 133 -10.88 4.21 17.29
N THR A 134 -11.25 5.30 16.62
CA THR A 134 -11.96 6.41 17.25
C THR A 134 -13.38 6.00 17.62
N LYS A 135 -13.89 6.51 18.75
CA LYS A 135 -15.29 6.31 19.16
C LYS A 135 -16.26 6.86 18.12
N GLU A 136 -15.90 7.97 17.49
CA GLU A 136 -16.67 8.66 16.47
C GLU A 136 -16.81 7.86 15.16
N SER A 137 -15.93 6.89 14.90
CA SER A 137 -16.06 5.99 13.75
C SER A 137 -17.21 4.98 13.89
N GLY A 138 -17.54 4.59 15.13
CA GLY A 138 -18.55 3.58 15.41
C GLY A 138 -18.19 2.14 14.96
N PHE A 139 -16.96 1.89 14.48
CA PHE A 139 -16.58 0.59 13.92
C PHE A 139 -16.38 -0.53 14.95
N LYS A 140 -16.11 -0.19 16.22
CA LYS A 140 -15.95 -1.17 17.32
C LYS A 140 -14.93 -2.28 17.01
N ILE A 141 -13.89 -1.98 16.23
CA ILE A 141 -12.87 -2.96 15.83
C ILE A 141 -12.07 -3.44 17.05
N ALA A 142 -11.71 -2.54 17.96
CA ALA A 142 -11.03 -2.91 19.21
C ALA A 142 -11.85 -3.85 20.08
N GLU A 143 -13.17 -3.64 20.20
CA GLU A 143 -14.08 -4.47 21.00
C GLU A 143 -14.15 -5.91 20.44
N ASN A 144 -14.10 -6.04 19.10
CA ASN A 144 -14.25 -7.33 18.42
C ASN A 144 -12.91 -8.03 18.11
N ALA A 145 -11.77 -7.43 18.49
CA ALA A 145 -10.45 -7.94 18.14
C ALA A 145 -10.15 -9.33 18.73
N PHE A 146 -10.78 -9.68 19.85
CA PHE A 146 -10.61 -10.97 20.54
C PHE A 146 -11.77 -11.96 20.29
N SER A 147 -12.78 -11.57 19.51
CA SER A 147 -14.00 -12.37 19.26
C SER A 147 -14.17 -12.77 17.78
N GLY A 148 -13.13 -12.62 16.96
CA GLY A 148 -13.16 -13.01 15.54
C GLY A 148 -13.57 -11.90 14.57
N GLY A 149 -13.50 -10.63 15.00
CA GLY A 149 -13.68 -9.46 14.14
C GLY A 149 -12.60 -9.29 13.05
N PRO A 150 -12.71 -8.27 12.19
CA PRO A 150 -11.71 -7.95 11.19
C PRO A 150 -10.40 -7.48 11.86
N LEU A 151 -9.29 -8.16 11.54
CA LEU A 151 -7.97 -7.91 12.15
C LEU A 151 -6.92 -7.43 11.14
N GLY A 152 -7.20 -7.48 9.83
CA GLY A 152 -6.22 -7.17 8.79
C GLY A 152 -5.67 -5.75 8.91
N GLU A 153 -6.53 -4.77 9.13
CA GLU A 153 -6.14 -3.38 9.33
C GLU A 153 -5.30 -3.19 10.60
N LEU A 154 -5.64 -3.88 11.71
CA LEU A 154 -4.86 -3.82 12.95
C LEU A 154 -3.47 -4.45 12.80
N VAL A 155 -3.35 -5.52 12.01
CA VAL A 155 -2.05 -6.11 11.63
C VAL A 155 -1.19 -5.08 10.91
N GLN A 156 -1.71 -4.45 9.86
CA GLN A 156 -0.97 -3.44 9.11
C GLN A 156 -0.59 -2.22 9.97
N TRP A 157 -1.49 -1.71 10.80
CA TRP A 157 -1.22 -0.59 11.71
C TRP A 157 -0.15 -0.93 12.75
N SER A 158 -0.24 -2.11 13.37
CA SER A 158 0.75 -2.62 14.32
C SER A 158 2.15 -2.62 13.69
N ASP A 159 2.26 -3.22 12.52
CA ASP A 159 3.55 -3.44 11.86
C ASP A 159 4.14 -2.13 11.31
N LEU A 160 3.29 -1.19 10.86
CA LEU A 160 3.71 0.17 10.49
C LEU A 160 4.26 0.94 11.69
N ILE A 161 3.53 0.97 12.81
CA ILE A 161 3.98 1.67 14.04
C ILE A 161 5.32 1.11 14.51
N THR A 162 5.46 -0.22 14.54
CA THR A 162 6.71 -0.89 14.89
C THR A 162 7.85 -0.52 13.94
N THR A 163 7.59 -0.53 12.63
CA THR A 163 8.59 -0.18 11.63
C THR A 163 9.10 1.26 11.80
N LEU A 164 8.19 2.23 11.93
CA LEU A 164 8.54 3.63 12.18
C LEU A 164 9.35 3.80 13.47
N TYR A 165 9.03 3.00 14.50
CA TYR A 165 9.65 3.10 15.81
C TYR A 165 11.08 2.55 15.77
N LEU A 166 11.28 1.39 15.14
CA LEU A 166 12.60 0.78 15.01
C LEU A 166 13.54 1.60 14.13
N LEU A 167 13.02 2.29 13.11
CA LEU A 167 13.80 3.23 12.28
C LEU A 167 14.17 4.55 12.99
N GLY A 168 13.79 4.74 14.25
CA GLY A 168 14.26 5.87 15.06
C GLY A 168 13.46 7.16 14.92
N HIS A 169 12.28 7.15 14.30
CA HIS A 169 11.45 8.35 14.13
C HIS A 169 10.72 8.75 15.43
N ASP A 170 10.33 10.02 15.54
CA ASP A 170 9.49 10.51 16.66
C ASP A 170 8.02 10.33 16.30
N ILE A 171 7.35 9.36 16.94
CA ILE A 171 5.98 8.97 16.59
C ILE A 171 5.00 9.51 17.60
N ARG A 172 3.94 10.18 17.12
CA ARG A 172 2.77 10.55 17.91
C ARG A 172 1.56 9.77 17.45
N ILE A 173 1.13 8.83 18.27
CA ILE A 173 -0.02 7.97 18.00
C ILE A 173 -1.29 8.67 18.52
N SER A 174 -2.32 8.72 17.69
CA SER A 174 -3.62 9.29 18.01
C SER A 174 -4.73 8.30 17.67
N ALA A 175 -5.65 8.10 18.60
CA ALA A 175 -6.86 7.27 18.42
C ALA A 175 -8.14 7.99 18.92
N SER A 176 -8.10 9.32 19.04
CA SER A 176 -9.29 10.15 19.27
C SER A 176 -9.16 11.53 18.64
N LEU A 177 -10.30 12.20 18.40
CA LEU A 177 -10.32 13.57 17.92
C LEU A 177 -9.67 14.56 18.89
N ALA A 178 -9.72 14.29 20.19
CA ALA A 178 -9.12 15.15 21.21
C ALA A 178 -7.58 15.17 21.07
N GLU A 179 -6.95 14.01 20.93
CA GLU A 179 -5.51 13.91 20.70
C GLU A 179 -5.10 14.52 19.36
N LEU A 180 -5.89 14.28 18.30
CA LEU A 180 -5.61 14.85 17.00
C LEU A 180 -5.60 16.39 17.05
N LYS A 181 -6.60 16.97 17.73
CA LYS A 181 -6.67 18.43 17.98
C LYS A 181 -5.50 18.92 18.81
N GLU A 182 -5.11 18.18 19.85
CA GLU A 182 -4.00 18.56 20.72
C GLU A 182 -2.67 18.59 19.96
N ILE A 183 -2.38 17.54 19.17
CA ILE A 183 -1.15 17.44 18.37
C ILE A 183 -1.09 18.57 17.33
N MET A 184 -2.22 18.88 16.70
CA MET A 184 -2.32 19.91 15.65
C MET A 184 -2.63 21.32 16.17
N LYS A 185 -2.74 21.51 17.50
CA LYS A 185 -3.23 22.77 18.11
C LYS A 185 -2.46 24.01 17.66
N LYS A 186 -1.14 23.90 17.49
CA LYS A 186 -0.26 25.02 17.09
C LYS A 186 -0.49 25.51 15.65
N VAL A 187 -1.18 24.75 14.81
CA VAL A 187 -1.44 25.09 13.39
C VAL A 187 -2.91 25.26 13.06
N MET A 188 -3.81 24.95 14.00
CA MET A 188 -5.24 25.22 13.83
C MET A 188 -5.49 26.72 13.67
N GLY A 189 -6.18 27.09 12.59
CA GLY A 189 -6.58 28.48 12.33
C GLY A 189 -5.59 29.32 11.54
N ASN A 190 -4.42 28.79 11.14
CA ASN A 190 -3.54 29.50 10.23
C ASN A 190 -4.13 29.51 8.81
N LYS A 191 -4.31 30.71 8.26
CA LYS A 191 -4.88 30.96 6.92
C LYS A 191 -3.84 31.39 5.89
N SER A 192 -2.54 31.43 6.24
CA SER A 192 -1.49 31.85 5.31
C SER A 192 -1.25 30.81 4.21
N SER A 193 -1.06 31.27 2.98
CA SER A 193 -0.78 30.45 1.80
C SER A 193 0.66 29.92 1.77
N CYS A 194 1.59 30.60 2.44
CA CYS A 194 2.98 30.17 2.54
C CYS A 194 3.17 29.08 3.60
N PRO A 195 4.23 28.25 3.47
CA PRO A 195 4.67 27.37 4.55
C PRO A 195 4.88 28.15 5.86
N THR A 196 4.61 27.55 7.02
CA THR A 196 4.88 28.18 8.32
C THR A 196 6.39 28.28 8.60
N LYS A 197 6.89 29.46 9.01
CA LYS A 197 8.27 29.61 9.52
C LYS A 197 8.40 28.94 10.88
N GLY A 198 9.43 28.10 11.06
CA GLY A 198 9.78 27.48 12.34
C GLY A 198 9.75 25.95 12.32
N ASP A 199 9.87 25.37 13.51
CA ASP A 199 9.94 23.94 13.73
C ASP A 199 8.65 23.24 13.26
N LYS A 200 8.75 22.38 12.24
CA LYS A 200 7.60 21.61 11.74
C LYS A 200 7.04 20.77 12.89
N ILE A 201 5.72 20.86 13.09
CA ILE A 201 5.01 20.07 14.13
C ILE A 201 4.97 18.60 13.73
N VAL A 202 4.73 18.36 12.44
CA VAL A 202 4.65 17.05 11.81
C VAL A 202 5.29 17.17 10.42
N GLU A 203 6.01 16.12 10.02
CA GLU A 203 6.67 16.00 8.70
C GLU A 203 6.06 14.89 7.84
N LEU A 204 5.43 13.88 8.45
CA LEU A 204 4.68 12.81 7.79
C LEU A 204 3.44 12.44 8.61
N ILE A 205 2.35 12.08 7.93
CA ILE A 205 1.07 11.71 8.55
C ILE A 205 0.61 10.39 7.96
N TYR A 206 0.61 9.33 8.76
CA TYR A 206 -0.06 8.08 8.43
C TYR A 206 -1.48 8.11 9.00
N ILE A 207 -2.47 7.84 8.15
CA ILE A 207 -3.89 7.96 8.49
C ILE A 207 -4.71 6.97 7.67
N ASP A 208 -5.88 6.51 8.15
CA ASP A 208 -6.83 5.77 7.31
C ASP A 208 -7.86 6.72 6.68
N ILE A 209 -8.72 6.22 5.77
CA ILE A 209 -9.73 7.04 5.09
C ILE A 209 -10.72 7.70 6.07
N VAL A 210 -11.08 7.03 7.17
CA VAL A 210 -11.98 7.57 8.19
C VAL A 210 -11.30 8.71 8.95
N GLY A 211 -10.06 8.48 9.36
CA GLY A 211 -9.19 9.45 10.00
C GLY A 211 -8.95 10.65 9.08
N LEU A 212 -8.84 10.45 7.76
CA LEU A 212 -8.68 11.55 6.81
C LEU A 212 -9.90 12.47 6.79
N ALA A 213 -11.12 11.93 6.86
CA ALA A 213 -12.33 12.72 7.01
C ALA A 213 -12.35 13.48 8.35
N GLN A 214 -11.91 12.85 9.43
CA GLN A 214 -11.77 13.47 10.74
C GLN A 214 -10.71 14.58 10.75
N PHE A 215 -9.59 14.38 10.06
CA PHE A 215 -8.50 15.33 9.88
C PHE A 215 -8.98 16.57 9.13
N LYS A 216 -9.61 16.38 7.97
CA LYS A 216 -10.22 17.47 7.20
C LYS A 216 -11.26 18.25 8.00
N LYS A 217 -12.12 17.55 8.76
CA LYS A 217 -13.13 18.20 9.62
C LYS A 217 -12.48 18.98 10.78
N THR A 218 -11.40 18.47 11.35
CA THR A 218 -10.74 19.05 12.53
C THR A 218 -9.90 20.27 12.17
N LEU A 219 -9.16 20.23 11.05
CA LEU A 219 -8.30 21.33 10.61
C LEU A 219 -9.06 22.35 9.75
N GLY A 220 -10.25 22.00 9.25
CA GLY A 220 -11.02 22.85 8.34
C GLY A 220 -10.23 23.11 7.05
N PRO A 221 -10.35 24.29 6.42
CA PRO A 221 -9.70 24.60 5.14
C PRO A 221 -8.18 24.43 5.15
N SER A 222 -7.51 24.61 6.29
CA SER A 222 -6.05 24.52 6.43
C SER A 222 -5.48 23.10 6.24
N TRP A 223 -6.34 22.07 6.19
CA TRP A 223 -5.90 20.68 6.01
C TRP A 223 -5.08 20.48 4.72
N VAL A 224 -5.35 21.27 3.68
CA VAL A 224 -4.67 21.19 2.38
C VAL A 224 -3.17 21.49 2.49
N HIS A 225 -2.74 22.25 3.51
CA HIS A 225 -1.32 22.51 3.75
C HIS A 225 -0.53 21.26 4.17
N TYR A 226 -1.25 20.23 4.63
CA TYR A 226 -0.67 18.96 5.08
C TYR A 226 -0.88 17.83 4.06
N GLN A 227 -1.57 18.09 2.95
CA GLN A 227 -2.02 17.05 2.04
C GLN A 227 -0.85 16.22 1.47
N CYS A 228 0.29 16.83 1.16
CA CYS A 228 1.47 16.15 0.62
C CYS A 228 2.19 15.25 1.65
N MET A 229 1.94 15.46 2.95
CA MET A 229 2.50 14.67 4.04
C MET A 229 1.68 13.42 4.33
N LEU A 230 0.46 13.32 3.78
CA LEU A 230 -0.46 12.22 4.02
C LEU A 230 0.04 10.93 3.36
N ARG A 231 -0.08 9.83 4.10
CA ARG A 231 0.06 8.45 3.67
C ARG A 231 -1.18 7.71 4.16
N VAL A 232 -2.07 7.40 3.23
CA VAL A 232 -3.45 7.01 3.55
C VAL A 232 -3.60 5.50 3.45
N LEU A 233 -3.71 4.81 4.57
CA LEU A 233 -3.93 3.37 4.60
C LEU A 233 -5.32 3.06 4.04
N ASP A 234 -5.33 2.35 2.92
CA ASP A 234 -6.51 1.98 2.15
C ASP A 234 -6.30 0.58 1.57
N SER A 235 -6.75 -0.43 2.32
CA SER A 235 -6.45 -1.84 2.07
C SER A 235 -6.67 -2.28 0.62
N PHE A 236 -7.79 -1.86 0.01
CA PHE A 236 -8.20 -2.29 -1.34
C PHE A 236 -7.75 -1.34 -2.46
N GLY A 237 -7.21 -0.18 -2.11
CA GLY A 237 -6.72 0.84 -3.03
C GLY A 237 -7.80 1.75 -3.60
N THR A 238 -7.33 2.88 -4.11
CA THR A 238 -8.14 3.94 -4.72
C THR A 238 -7.56 4.27 -6.10
N GLU A 239 -8.31 3.98 -7.16
CA GLU A 239 -7.90 4.29 -8.54
C GLU A 239 -8.13 5.79 -8.88
N PRO A 240 -7.34 6.38 -9.80
CA PRO A 240 -7.40 7.81 -10.12
C PRO A 240 -8.80 8.32 -10.50
N GLU A 241 -9.58 7.51 -11.21
CA GLU A 241 -10.97 7.81 -11.60
C GLU A 241 -11.89 8.12 -10.41
N PHE A 242 -11.65 7.49 -9.25
CA PHE A 242 -12.44 7.70 -8.03
C PHE A 242 -11.81 8.72 -7.10
N ASN A 243 -10.49 8.91 -7.16
CA ASN A 243 -9.77 9.91 -6.38
C ASN A 243 -10.10 11.34 -6.86
N HIS A 244 -10.15 11.55 -8.18
CA HIS A 244 -10.44 12.85 -8.76
C HIS A 244 -11.93 13.19 -8.62
N ALA A 245 -12.27 14.14 -7.75
CA ALA A 245 -13.65 14.43 -7.35
C ALA A 245 -14.59 14.80 -8.52
N HIS A 246 -14.18 15.75 -9.37
CA HIS A 246 -15.01 16.19 -10.51
C HIS A 246 -15.15 15.10 -11.58
N TYR A 247 -14.05 14.42 -11.94
CA TYR A 247 -14.09 13.29 -12.87
C TYR A 247 -14.98 12.15 -12.35
N ALA A 248 -14.82 11.76 -11.08
CA ALA A 248 -15.67 10.75 -10.44
C ALA A 248 -17.15 11.13 -10.51
N GLN A 249 -17.49 12.40 -10.27
CA GLN A 249 -18.86 12.90 -10.41
C GLN A 249 -19.35 12.83 -11.86
N SER A 250 -18.52 13.20 -12.83
CA SER A 250 -18.87 13.17 -14.25
C SER A 250 -19.13 11.74 -14.76
N LYS A 251 -18.45 10.74 -14.19
CA LYS A 251 -18.66 9.31 -14.47
C LYS A 251 -19.80 8.70 -13.64
N GLY A 252 -20.46 9.49 -12.79
CA GLY A 252 -21.60 9.05 -11.98
C GLY A 252 -21.23 8.23 -10.73
N HIS A 253 -19.96 8.24 -10.30
CA HIS A 253 -19.51 7.48 -9.15
C HIS A 253 -20.03 8.06 -7.82
N LYS A 254 -20.83 7.24 -7.12
CA LYS A 254 -21.47 7.58 -5.83
C LYS A 254 -20.69 7.12 -4.60
N THR A 255 -19.44 6.65 -4.77
CA THR A 255 -18.61 6.19 -3.66
C THR A 255 -18.41 7.28 -2.60
N PRO A 256 -18.54 6.94 -1.29
CA PRO A 256 -18.17 7.84 -0.20
C PRO A 256 -16.68 7.79 0.17
N TRP A 257 -15.90 6.88 -0.43
CA TRP A 257 -14.53 6.57 0.00
C TRP A 257 -13.45 7.33 -0.77
N GLY A 258 -13.72 7.71 -2.02
CA GLY A 258 -12.80 8.47 -2.88
C GLY A 258 -12.95 10.00 -2.76
N LYS A 259 -12.65 10.70 -3.86
CA LYS A 259 -12.84 12.17 -4.02
C LYS A 259 -11.94 13.02 -3.11
N TRP A 260 -10.72 12.54 -2.85
CA TRP A 260 -9.74 13.24 -2.01
C TRP A 260 -8.80 14.15 -2.78
N ASN A 261 -8.70 13.99 -4.11
CA ASN A 261 -7.78 14.72 -4.97
C ASN A 261 -6.31 14.66 -4.50
N LEU A 262 -5.89 13.55 -3.90
CA LEU A 262 -4.50 13.32 -3.50
C LEU A 262 -3.69 12.80 -4.68
N ASN A 263 -2.36 12.86 -4.62
CA ASN A 263 -1.58 12.02 -5.53
C ASN A 263 -1.92 10.54 -5.21
N PRO A 264 -2.38 9.73 -6.18
CA PRO A 264 -2.79 8.35 -5.92
C PRO A 264 -1.71 7.47 -5.27
N GLN A 265 -0.43 7.77 -5.43
CA GLN A 265 0.66 7.05 -4.76
C GLN A 265 0.70 7.28 -3.25
N GLN A 266 -0.06 8.25 -2.72
CA GLN A 266 -0.22 8.48 -1.28
C GLN A 266 -1.14 7.46 -0.61
N PHE A 267 -1.97 6.73 -1.38
CA PHE A 267 -2.75 5.62 -0.82
C PHE A 267 -1.84 4.40 -0.65
N ASN A 268 -1.97 3.74 0.51
CA ASN A 268 -1.13 2.66 0.98
C ASN A 268 -1.97 1.39 1.10
N THR A 269 -1.68 0.41 0.24
CA THR A 269 -2.49 -0.81 0.07
C THR A 269 -2.00 -1.98 0.92
N MET A 270 -2.88 -2.96 1.14
CA MET A 270 -2.56 -4.19 1.89
C MET A 270 -1.72 -5.17 1.06
N PHE A 271 -1.94 -5.22 -0.25
CA PHE A 271 -1.19 -6.04 -1.21
C PHE A 271 -0.86 -5.20 -2.45
N PRO A 272 0.17 -5.56 -3.24
CA PRO A 272 0.60 -4.81 -4.42
C PRO A 272 -0.33 -5.04 -5.64
N HIS A 273 -1.63 -4.81 -5.47
CA HIS A 273 -2.66 -5.06 -6.47
C HIS A 273 -3.07 -3.81 -7.28
N THR A 274 -2.68 -2.61 -6.82
CA THR A 274 -3.04 -1.33 -7.46
C THR A 274 -1.77 -0.49 -7.65
N PRO A 275 -1.11 -0.54 -8.82
CA PRO A 275 0.15 0.17 -9.06
C PRO A 275 0.00 1.71 -9.08
N ASP A 276 -1.22 2.23 -9.21
CA ASP A 276 -1.51 3.65 -8.98
C ASP A 276 -1.25 4.08 -7.53
N ASN A 277 -1.24 3.13 -6.60
CA ASN A 277 -1.04 3.32 -5.16
C ASN A 277 0.31 2.75 -4.71
N SER A 278 0.74 3.11 -3.51
CA SER A 278 1.92 2.51 -2.87
C SER A 278 1.53 1.20 -2.16
N PHE A 279 2.38 0.18 -2.29
CA PHE A 279 2.22 -1.06 -1.53
C PHE A 279 2.85 -0.89 -0.15
N LEU A 280 2.03 -0.85 0.91
CA LEU A 280 2.53 -0.80 2.29
C LEU A 280 2.72 -2.21 2.86
N GLY A 281 1.74 -3.08 2.70
CA GLY A 281 1.79 -4.45 3.21
C GLY A 281 1.74 -4.54 4.73
N PHE A 282 2.26 -5.65 5.25
CA PHE A 282 2.34 -6.02 6.65
C PHE A 282 3.39 -7.13 6.81
N VAL A 283 3.61 -7.61 8.03
CA VAL A 283 4.47 -8.77 8.29
C VAL A 283 3.63 -10.00 8.57
N VAL A 284 3.97 -11.11 7.92
CA VAL A 284 3.37 -12.41 8.23
C VAL A 284 4.04 -12.95 9.50
N GLU A 285 3.26 -13.14 10.56
CA GLU A 285 3.76 -13.64 11.83
C GLU A 285 4.17 -15.11 11.67
N GLN A 286 5.42 -15.42 12.03
CA GLN A 286 5.94 -16.78 12.12
C GLN A 286 6.34 -17.05 13.57
N HIS A 287 5.76 -18.06 14.22
CA HIS A 287 6.14 -18.45 15.60
C HIS A 287 7.37 -19.35 15.65
N LEU A 288 8.34 -19.13 14.77
CA LEU A 288 9.55 -19.93 14.70
C LEU A 288 10.58 -19.35 15.67
N ASN A 289 10.62 -19.87 16.90
CA ASN A 289 11.80 -19.68 17.73
C ASN A 289 12.96 -20.54 17.16
N ALA A 290 14.21 -20.23 17.51
CA ALA A 290 15.37 -20.95 16.96
C ALA A 290 15.37 -22.47 17.27
N SER A 291 14.65 -22.91 18.31
CA SER A 291 14.42 -24.33 18.62
C SER A 291 13.36 -24.98 17.71
N ASP A 292 12.27 -24.29 17.40
CA ASP A 292 11.16 -24.76 16.57
C ASP A 292 11.59 -24.89 15.11
N VAL A 293 12.52 -24.06 14.64
CA VAL A 293 13.15 -24.21 13.32
C VAL A 293 13.99 -25.48 13.26
N ARG A 294 14.71 -25.81 14.34
CA ARG A 294 15.52 -27.04 14.43
C ARG A 294 14.67 -28.31 14.50
N HIS A 295 13.46 -28.20 15.05
CA HIS A 295 12.48 -29.28 15.14
C HIS A 295 11.41 -29.22 14.03
N ILE A 296 11.55 -28.33 13.03
CA ILE A 296 10.54 -28.18 11.99
C ILE A 296 10.45 -29.44 11.12
N ASP A 297 11.59 -30.12 10.94
CA ASP A 297 11.70 -31.41 10.26
C ASP A 297 11.16 -32.57 11.12
N ASP A 298 11.07 -32.38 12.44
CA ASP A 298 10.54 -33.38 13.38
C ASP A 298 9.00 -33.35 13.44
N ILE A 299 8.36 -32.21 13.11
CA ILE A 299 6.90 -32.09 13.05
C ILE A 299 6.40 -32.77 11.77
N LYS A 300 5.99 -34.03 11.91
CA LYS A 300 5.38 -34.78 10.81
C LYS A 300 4.02 -34.16 10.46
N ARG A 301 3.94 -33.49 9.30
CA ARG A 301 2.66 -33.02 8.74
C ARG A 301 1.67 -34.18 8.62
N GLN A 302 0.47 -33.95 9.12
CA GLN A 302 -0.62 -34.91 9.02
C GLN A 302 -1.34 -34.73 7.68
N ASN A 303 -2.07 -35.76 7.23
CA ASN A 303 -2.98 -35.65 6.10
C ASN A 303 -4.28 -34.94 6.53
N GLN A 304 -4.15 -33.71 7.05
CA GLN A 304 -5.25 -32.85 7.45
C GLN A 304 -5.27 -31.56 6.62
N SER A 305 -6.49 -31.05 6.45
CA SER A 305 -6.79 -29.78 5.82
C SER A 305 -7.42 -28.83 6.83
N LEU A 306 -7.12 -27.54 6.73
CA LEU A 306 -7.71 -26.49 7.56
C LEU A 306 -8.45 -25.49 6.68
N VAL A 307 -9.72 -25.26 6.97
CA VAL A 307 -10.57 -24.38 6.18
C VAL A 307 -10.43 -22.92 6.61
N TYR A 308 -10.25 -22.05 5.60
CA TYR A 308 -10.20 -20.61 5.77
C TYR A 308 -11.61 -20.01 5.81
N GLY A 309 -12.19 -19.95 7.00
CA GLY A 309 -13.44 -19.22 7.22
C GLY A 309 -13.91 -19.28 8.67
N LYS A 310 -13.80 -18.17 9.41
CA LYS A 310 -14.12 -18.13 10.86
C LYS A 310 -15.61 -17.91 11.17
N VAL A 311 -16.41 -17.61 10.14
CA VAL A 311 -17.85 -17.33 10.25
C VAL A 311 -18.61 -18.41 9.49
N ASP A 312 -19.62 -19.01 10.14
CA ASP A 312 -20.45 -20.09 9.59
C ASP A 312 -21.02 -19.77 8.21
N ASN A 313 -21.47 -18.54 7.97
CA ASN A 313 -22.02 -18.14 6.68
C ASN A 313 -21.01 -18.24 5.51
N PHE A 314 -19.70 -18.26 5.77
CA PHE A 314 -18.69 -18.45 4.70
C PHE A 314 -18.71 -19.90 4.18
N TRP A 315 -19.24 -20.84 4.95
CA TRP A 315 -19.34 -22.26 4.61
C TRP A 315 -20.60 -22.59 3.80
N LYS A 316 -21.50 -21.61 3.67
CA LYS A 316 -22.74 -21.77 2.92
C LYS A 316 -22.47 -22.21 1.48
N ASP A 317 -23.18 -23.24 1.05
CA ASP A 317 -23.09 -23.84 -0.30
C ASP A 317 -21.67 -24.34 -0.65
N LYS A 318 -20.88 -24.77 0.35
CA LYS A 318 -19.52 -25.33 0.14
C LYS A 318 -19.41 -26.83 0.38
N LYS A 319 -20.52 -27.50 0.72
CA LYS A 319 -20.52 -28.92 1.09
C LYS A 319 -19.92 -29.83 0.01
N LYS A 320 -20.33 -29.70 -1.27
CA LYS A 320 -19.82 -30.54 -2.36
C LYS A 320 -18.29 -30.44 -2.51
N TYR A 321 -17.77 -29.22 -2.46
CA TYR A 321 -16.33 -28.94 -2.53
C TYR A 321 -15.58 -29.56 -1.33
N LEU A 322 -16.11 -29.40 -0.12
CA LEU A 322 -15.51 -29.96 1.10
C LEU A 322 -15.60 -31.49 1.15
N ASP A 323 -16.66 -32.09 0.58
CA ASP A 323 -16.83 -33.54 0.49
C ASP A 323 -15.73 -34.17 -0.40
N VAL A 324 -15.31 -33.50 -1.48
CA VAL A 324 -14.17 -33.93 -2.31
C VAL A 324 -12.89 -33.94 -1.47
N ILE A 325 -12.61 -32.86 -0.73
CA ILE A 325 -11.43 -32.77 0.15
C ILE A 325 -11.48 -33.86 1.24
N HIS A 326 -12.64 -34.07 1.85
CA HIS A 326 -12.84 -35.02 2.93
C HIS A 326 -12.54 -36.47 2.52
N SER A 327 -12.73 -36.82 1.24
CA SER A 327 -12.40 -38.15 0.72
C SER A 327 -10.90 -38.48 0.77
N TYR A 328 -10.04 -37.47 0.93
CA TYR A 328 -8.58 -37.62 0.95
C TYR A 328 -7.92 -37.18 2.26
N MET A 329 -8.55 -36.29 3.02
CA MET A 329 -7.95 -35.63 4.17
C MET A 329 -8.98 -35.36 5.27
N GLU A 330 -8.54 -35.27 6.51
CA GLU A 330 -9.38 -34.73 7.58
C GLU A 330 -9.67 -33.23 7.34
N VAL A 331 -10.87 -32.77 7.67
CA VAL A 331 -11.28 -31.36 7.47
C VAL A 331 -11.43 -30.67 8.82
N HIS A 332 -10.60 -29.66 9.06
CA HIS A 332 -10.56 -28.89 10.29
C HIS A 332 -11.11 -27.48 10.04
N GLY A 333 -11.66 -26.85 11.08
CA GLY A 333 -12.17 -25.48 11.03
C GLY A 333 -11.91 -24.71 12.32
N THR A 334 -11.94 -23.38 12.25
CA THR A 334 -11.83 -22.48 13.42
C THR A 334 -13.00 -21.50 13.45
N VAL A 335 -14.22 -22.05 13.52
CA VAL A 335 -15.47 -21.29 13.37
C VAL A 335 -15.99 -20.85 14.73
N HIS A 336 -16.43 -19.59 14.82
CA HIS A 336 -17.02 -19.04 16.03
C HIS A 336 -18.33 -19.75 16.43
N GLY A 337 -18.48 -20.10 17.70
CA GLY A 337 -19.46 -21.08 18.20
C GLY A 337 -20.92 -20.64 18.35
N THR A 338 -21.36 -19.54 17.74
CA THR A 338 -22.75 -19.06 17.88
C THR A 338 -23.71 -19.63 16.81
N SER A 339 -23.20 -20.09 15.67
CA SER A 339 -23.95 -20.81 14.64
C SER A 339 -22.99 -21.76 13.92
N THR A 340 -23.40 -23.00 13.67
CA THR A 340 -22.63 -24.00 12.92
C THR A 340 -23.49 -24.74 11.89
N VAL A 341 -24.58 -24.09 11.44
CA VAL A 341 -25.61 -24.70 10.58
C VAL A 341 -25.03 -25.14 9.23
N HIS A 342 -24.04 -24.43 8.71
CA HIS A 342 -23.46 -24.70 7.40
C HIS A 342 -22.23 -25.60 7.46
N LEU A 343 -21.76 -25.97 8.65
CA LEU A 343 -20.61 -26.83 8.83
C LEU A 343 -21.00 -28.31 8.63
N PRO A 344 -20.36 -29.05 7.72
CA PRO A 344 -20.55 -30.49 7.63
C PRO A 344 -20.16 -31.20 8.94
N ALA A 345 -20.88 -32.28 9.28
CA ALA A 345 -20.71 -33.01 10.54
C ALA A 345 -19.30 -33.62 10.74
N TYR A 346 -18.57 -33.90 9.66
CA TYR A 346 -17.21 -34.43 9.72
C TYR A 346 -16.14 -33.37 10.04
N VAL A 347 -16.51 -32.08 10.08
CA VAL A 347 -15.55 -31.01 10.34
C VAL A 347 -15.15 -31.00 11.80
N LYS A 348 -13.85 -31.16 12.07
CA LYS A 348 -13.26 -31.00 13.40
C LYS A 348 -13.09 -29.51 13.69
N ASN A 349 -14.07 -28.89 14.36
CA ASN A 349 -14.03 -27.47 14.70
C ASN A 349 -13.27 -27.22 16.00
N HIS A 350 -12.25 -26.37 15.94
CA HIS A 350 -11.39 -25.98 17.06
C HIS A 350 -11.84 -24.68 17.75
N GLY A 351 -12.90 -24.04 17.25
CA GLY A 351 -13.33 -22.72 17.72
C GLY A 351 -12.34 -21.63 17.35
N ILE A 352 -12.43 -20.47 18.01
CA ILE A 352 -11.48 -19.37 17.81
C ILE A 352 -10.20 -19.67 18.60
N LEU A 353 -9.11 -19.89 17.87
CA LEU A 353 -7.79 -20.16 18.44
C LEU A 353 -7.01 -18.88 18.70
N SER A 354 -6.08 -18.95 19.66
CA SER A 354 -5.04 -17.93 19.81
C SER A 354 -4.08 -17.95 18.61
N GLY A 355 -3.33 -16.86 18.39
CA GLY A 355 -2.34 -16.83 17.30
C GLY A 355 -1.30 -17.96 17.39
N ARG A 356 -0.91 -18.31 18.63
CA ARG A 356 0.03 -19.41 18.88
C ARG A 356 -0.55 -20.77 18.50
N ASP A 357 -1.76 -21.06 18.95
CA ASP A 357 -2.39 -22.37 18.71
C ASP A 357 -2.78 -22.54 17.23
N LEU A 358 -3.19 -21.45 16.56
CA LEU A 358 -3.44 -21.45 15.12
C LEU A 358 -2.17 -21.83 14.35
N GLN A 359 -1.01 -21.30 14.74
CA GLN A 359 0.25 -21.59 14.07
C GLN A 359 0.71 -23.03 14.29
N PHE A 360 0.50 -23.60 15.48
CA PHE A 360 0.72 -25.05 15.69
C PHE A 360 -0.18 -25.88 14.79
N LEU A 361 -1.47 -25.55 14.69
CA LEU A 361 -2.40 -26.24 13.79
C LEU A 361 -1.96 -26.11 12.32
N LEU A 362 -1.49 -24.93 11.88
CA LEU A 362 -0.98 -24.72 10.52
C LEU A 362 0.28 -25.54 10.24
N ARG A 363 1.18 -25.74 11.22
CA ARG A 363 2.38 -26.58 11.04
C ARG A 363 2.04 -28.04 10.79
N GLU A 364 1.03 -28.56 11.46
CA GLU A 364 0.57 -29.93 11.26
C GLU A 364 -0.32 -30.09 10.02
N THR A 365 -0.80 -28.98 9.47
CA THR A 365 -1.71 -28.95 8.30
C THR A 365 -0.94 -29.06 7.00
N LYS A 366 -1.47 -29.84 6.05
CA LYS A 366 -0.88 -29.95 4.71
C LYS A 366 -1.61 -29.06 3.69
N LEU A 367 -2.91 -28.87 3.84
CA LEU A 367 -3.75 -28.09 2.93
C LEU A 367 -4.56 -27.02 3.66
N PHE A 368 -4.37 -25.76 3.29
CA PHE A 368 -5.21 -24.65 3.71
C PHE A 368 -6.26 -24.36 2.63
N VAL A 369 -7.55 -24.37 2.99
CA VAL A 369 -8.66 -24.45 2.03
C VAL A 369 -9.42 -23.13 1.97
N GLY A 370 -9.33 -22.40 0.86
CA GLY A 370 -10.13 -21.21 0.62
C GLY A 370 -11.60 -21.52 0.31
N LEU A 371 -12.51 -20.66 0.78
CA LEU A 371 -13.96 -20.77 0.59
C LEU A 371 -14.56 -19.70 -0.35
N SER A 372 -13.73 -18.91 -1.03
CA SER A 372 -14.07 -17.73 -1.83
C SER A 372 -14.29 -16.44 -1.05
N PHE A 373 -14.34 -16.51 0.28
CA PHE A 373 -14.39 -15.35 1.17
C PHE A 373 -13.76 -15.68 2.53
N PRO A 374 -13.04 -14.76 3.20
CA PRO A 374 -12.78 -13.36 2.82
C PRO A 374 -11.74 -13.21 1.71
N TYR A 375 -11.75 -12.05 1.04
CA TYR A 375 -10.83 -11.70 -0.05
C TYR A 375 -9.54 -11.09 0.50
N GLU A 376 -8.40 -11.45 -0.09
CA GLU A 376 -7.09 -10.78 0.15
C GLU A 376 -6.80 -10.56 1.65
N GLY A 377 -6.96 -11.60 2.46
CA GLY A 377 -6.60 -11.59 3.88
C GLY A 377 -5.19 -12.12 4.15
N PRO A 378 -4.65 -11.92 5.36
CA PRO A 378 -3.29 -12.37 5.71
C PRO A 378 -3.16 -13.90 5.91
N ALA A 379 -4.25 -14.59 6.25
CA ALA A 379 -4.20 -15.99 6.68
C ALA A 379 -3.64 -16.98 5.63
N PRO A 380 -3.91 -16.85 4.32
CA PRO A 380 -3.25 -17.69 3.32
C PRO A 380 -1.73 -17.55 3.34
N LEU A 381 -1.19 -16.35 3.56
CA LEU A 381 0.26 -16.16 3.68
C LEU A 381 0.82 -16.78 4.96
N GLU A 382 0.10 -16.70 6.09
CA GLU A 382 0.48 -17.40 7.33
C GLU A 382 0.52 -18.92 7.12
N ALA A 383 -0.42 -19.48 6.37
CA ALA A 383 -0.46 -20.90 6.06
C ALA A 383 0.72 -21.33 5.17
N ILE A 384 1.01 -20.57 4.10
CA ILE A 384 2.13 -20.84 3.19
C ILE A 384 3.48 -20.67 3.92
N ALA A 385 3.60 -19.68 4.80
CA ALA A 385 4.75 -19.47 5.66
C ALA A 385 4.98 -20.60 6.67
N ASN A 386 3.93 -21.37 6.99
CA ASN A 386 4.01 -22.61 7.77
C ASN A 386 3.99 -23.85 6.88
N GLY A 387 4.24 -23.72 5.57
CA GLY A 387 4.39 -24.78 4.56
C GLY A 387 3.11 -25.54 4.18
N CYS A 388 1.94 -24.97 4.43
CA CYS A 388 0.71 -25.46 3.82
C CYS A 388 0.68 -25.13 2.31
N ALA A 389 0.08 -26.01 1.51
CA ALA A 389 -0.48 -25.57 0.24
C ALA A 389 -1.74 -24.73 0.49
N PHE A 390 -2.00 -23.72 -0.31
CA PHE A 390 -3.26 -22.97 -0.31
C PHE A 390 -4.09 -23.35 -1.54
N LEU A 391 -5.28 -23.91 -1.32
CA LEU A 391 -6.27 -24.13 -2.36
C LEU A 391 -7.10 -22.86 -2.54
N ASN A 392 -6.79 -22.13 -3.61
CA ASN A 392 -7.28 -20.77 -3.86
C ASN A 392 -8.45 -20.80 -4.86
N PRO A 393 -9.67 -20.43 -4.48
CA PRO A 393 -10.79 -20.40 -5.40
C PRO A 393 -10.60 -19.38 -6.51
N ARG A 394 -10.67 -19.83 -7.77
CA ARG A 394 -10.70 -19.00 -8.99
C ARG A 394 -12.07 -18.35 -9.15
N PHE A 395 -12.10 -17.13 -9.66
CA PHE A 395 -13.31 -16.40 -9.98
C PHE A 395 -13.44 -16.21 -11.49
N ASP A 396 -14.46 -16.85 -12.05
CA ASP A 396 -14.86 -16.68 -13.45
C ASP A 396 -16.39 -16.46 -13.53
N PRO A 397 -16.87 -15.24 -13.85
CA PRO A 397 -16.07 -14.04 -14.12
C PRO A 397 -15.34 -13.52 -12.87
N SER A 398 -14.29 -12.73 -13.08
CA SER A 398 -13.57 -12.06 -11.99
C SER A 398 -14.48 -11.14 -11.18
N LYS A 399 -14.25 -11.05 -9.87
CA LYS A 399 -15.10 -10.27 -8.95
C LYS A 399 -14.66 -8.82 -8.86
N SER A 400 -15.59 -7.87 -8.90
CA SER A 400 -15.31 -6.44 -8.74
C SER A 400 -16.52 -5.68 -8.21
N SER A 401 -16.38 -4.36 -8.09
CA SER A 401 -17.47 -3.45 -7.72
C SER A 401 -18.65 -3.47 -8.69
N LYS A 402 -18.48 -4.02 -9.90
CA LYS A 402 -19.53 -4.15 -10.92
C LYS A 402 -20.47 -5.34 -10.70
N ASN A 403 -20.00 -6.42 -10.08
CA ASN A 403 -20.74 -7.69 -10.03
C ASN A 403 -20.80 -8.35 -8.65
N THR A 404 -20.18 -7.77 -7.62
CA THR A 404 -20.10 -8.37 -6.28
C THR A 404 -20.39 -7.33 -5.20
N ASP A 405 -21.44 -7.57 -4.40
CA ASP A 405 -21.95 -6.62 -3.40
C ASP A 405 -20.90 -6.12 -2.40
N PHE A 406 -19.99 -6.98 -1.97
CA PHE A 406 -18.90 -6.60 -1.05
C PHE A 406 -18.01 -5.48 -1.60
N PHE A 407 -17.81 -5.43 -2.91
CA PHE A 407 -16.99 -4.41 -3.56
C PHE A 407 -17.80 -3.18 -3.97
N LYS A 408 -19.13 -3.21 -3.85
CA LYS A 408 -19.99 -2.09 -4.22
C LYS A 408 -19.61 -0.84 -3.45
N GLY A 409 -19.37 0.24 -4.19
CA GLY A 409 -18.98 1.53 -3.64
C GLY A 409 -17.51 1.65 -3.26
N LYS A 410 -16.68 0.59 -3.29
CA LYS A 410 -15.22 0.77 -3.13
C LYS A 410 -14.67 1.64 -4.28
N PRO A 411 -13.65 2.48 -4.03
CA PRO A 411 -13.17 3.47 -4.99
C PRO A 411 -12.20 2.87 -6.04
N THR A 412 -12.59 1.74 -6.62
CA THR A 412 -11.80 1.01 -7.62
C THR A 412 -12.71 0.11 -8.48
N LEU A 413 -12.34 -0.06 -9.75
CA LEU A 413 -12.90 -1.04 -10.69
C LEU A 413 -12.05 -2.31 -10.80
N ARG A 414 -11.01 -2.46 -9.97
CA ARG A 414 -10.13 -3.63 -9.96
C ARG A 414 -10.92 -4.92 -9.88
N GLU A 415 -10.52 -5.87 -10.71
CA GLU A 415 -11.09 -7.21 -10.78
C GLU A 415 -10.18 -8.21 -10.05
N LEU A 416 -10.77 -9.06 -9.22
CA LEU A 416 -10.11 -10.16 -8.53
C LEU A 416 -10.34 -11.44 -9.32
N THR A 417 -9.26 -12.05 -9.79
CA THR A 417 -9.25 -13.32 -10.54
C THR A 417 -9.40 -14.55 -9.65
N SER A 418 -9.15 -14.41 -8.35
CA SER A 418 -9.27 -15.47 -7.35
C SER A 418 -9.50 -14.88 -5.95
N GLN A 419 -9.70 -15.74 -4.95
CA GLN A 419 -9.86 -15.32 -3.55
C GLN A 419 -8.65 -14.52 -3.05
N HIS A 420 -7.44 -14.86 -3.51
CA HIS A 420 -6.21 -14.18 -3.14
C HIS A 420 -5.29 -13.96 -4.37
N PRO A 421 -5.53 -12.93 -5.20
CA PRO A 421 -4.79 -12.71 -6.44
C PRO A 421 -3.28 -12.52 -6.25
N TYR A 422 -2.84 -11.96 -5.12
CA TYR A 422 -1.41 -11.90 -4.81
C TYR A 422 -0.77 -13.30 -4.71
N ALA A 423 -1.47 -14.25 -4.09
CA ALA A 423 -0.95 -15.60 -3.90
C ALA A 423 -0.98 -16.37 -5.23
N GLU A 424 -1.99 -16.12 -6.05
CA GLU A 424 -2.07 -16.63 -7.43
C GLU A 424 -0.89 -16.15 -8.29
N VAL A 425 -0.61 -14.85 -8.30
CA VAL A 425 0.33 -14.21 -9.24
C VAL A 425 1.79 -14.28 -8.77
N TYR A 426 2.05 -13.96 -7.51
CA TYR A 426 3.41 -13.77 -7.01
C TYR A 426 3.98 -14.98 -6.26
N ILE A 427 3.15 -15.96 -5.90
CA ILE A 427 3.58 -17.20 -5.24
C ILE A 427 3.38 -18.39 -6.18
N GLY A 428 2.13 -18.63 -6.61
CA GLY A 428 1.80 -19.71 -7.53
C GLY A 428 2.12 -21.12 -7.00
N ARG A 429 2.11 -22.09 -7.91
CA ARG A 429 2.45 -23.49 -7.60
C ARG A 429 3.95 -23.63 -7.25
N PRO A 430 4.32 -24.54 -6.34
CA PRO A 430 3.47 -25.57 -5.72
C PRO A 430 2.69 -25.10 -4.49
N HIS A 431 2.99 -23.92 -3.93
CA HIS A 431 2.38 -23.44 -2.70
C HIS A 431 0.92 -23.02 -2.86
N VAL A 432 0.52 -22.55 -4.05
CA VAL A 432 -0.83 -22.03 -4.32
C VAL A 432 -1.43 -22.74 -5.52
N TRP A 433 -2.58 -23.36 -5.31
CA TRP A 433 -3.35 -24.04 -6.34
C TRP A 433 -4.64 -23.26 -6.59
N THR A 434 -4.62 -22.41 -7.62
CA THR A 434 -5.81 -21.68 -8.04
C THR A 434 -6.70 -22.58 -8.90
N VAL A 435 -7.90 -22.90 -8.41
CA VAL A 435 -8.82 -23.89 -9.02
C VAL A 435 -10.25 -23.38 -9.10
N ASN A 436 -11.03 -23.84 -10.07
CA ASN A 436 -12.48 -23.70 -10.04
C ASN A 436 -13.05 -24.69 -9.01
N ILE A 437 -13.57 -24.16 -7.89
CA ILE A 437 -14.11 -25.01 -6.81
C ILE A 437 -15.42 -25.72 -7.19
N ASP A 438 -16.07 -25.28 -8.27
CA ASP A 438 -17.28 -25.91 -8.81
C ASP A 438 -16.97 -27.06 -9.79
N ASP A 439 -15.69 -27.29 -10.12
CA ASP A 439 -15.21 -28.45 -10.89
C ASP A 439 -14.56 -29.49 -9.94
N PRO A 440 -15.28 -30.57 -9.58
CA PRO A 440 -14.76 -31.59 -8.68
C PRO A 440 -13.49 -32.27 -9.20
N ALA A 441 -13.34 -32.42 -10.52
CA ALA A 441 -12.20 -33.10 -11.11
C ALA A 441 -10.94 -32.23 -11.00
N GLU A 442 -11.06 -30.91 -11.22
CA GLU A 442 -9.96 -29.97 -11.02
C GLU A 442 -9.51 -29.94 -9.55
N VAL A 443 -10.47 -29.89 -8.61
CA VAL A 443 -10.20 -29.93 -7.16
C VAL A 443 -9.51 -31.23 -6.76
N GLU A 444 -10.04 -32.38 -7.20
CA GLU A 444 -9.48 -33.70 -6.91
C GLU A 444 -8.04 -33.84 -7.44
N ASN A 445 -7.79 -33.38 -8.67
CA ASN A 445 -6.45 -33.41 -9.27
C ASN A 445 -5.47 -32.52 -8.49
N ALA A 446 -5.90 -31.34 -8.05
CA ALA A 446 -5.08 -30.47 -7.20
C ALA A 446 -4.74 -31.13 -5.86
N ILE A 447 -5.71 -31.78 -5.20
CA ILE A 447 -5.49 -32.48 -3.93
C ILE A 447 -4.49 -33.63 -4.11
N LYS A 448 -4.66 -34.48 -5.14
CA LYS A 448 -3.73 -35.58 -5.42
C LYS A 448 -2.31 -35.06 -5.66
N ALA A 449 -2.16 -33.98 -6.43
CA ALA A 449 -0.87 -33.36 -6.66
C ALA A 449 -0.23 -32.82 -5.37
N ILE A 450 -1.00 -32.09 -4.54
CA ILE A 450 -0.53 -31.58 -3.24
C ILE A 450 -0.12 -32.72 -2.31
N LEU A 451 -0.87 -33.82 -2.29
CA LEU A 451 -0.54 -34.99 -1.46
C LEU A 451 0.79 -35.64 -1.89
N SER A 452 1.10 -35.63 -3.18
CA SER A 452 2.34 -36.18 -3.74
C SER A 452 3.58 -35.29 -3.60
N GLN A 453 3.40 -34.01 -3.24
CA GLN A 453 4.49 -33.04 -3.18
C GLN A 453 4.95 -32.79 -1.73
N LYS A 454 6.26 -32.62 -1.56
CA LYS A 454 6.84 -31.98 -0.37
C LYS A 454 6.86 -30.48 -0.62
N ILE A 455 6.05 -29.73 0.12
CA ILE A 455 5.97 -28.28 0.01
C ILE A 455 6.76 -27.69 1.18
N GLU A 456 7.76 -26.88 0.85
CA GLU A 456 8.58 -26.20 1.84
C GLU A 456 7.88 -24.92 2.32
N PRO A 457 8.07 -24.51 3.58
CA PRO A 457 7.64 -23.19 4.05
C PRO A 457 8.20 -22.07 3.17
N TYR A 458 7.33 -21.15 2.74
CA TYR A 458 7.73 -20.03 1.89
C TYR A 458 7.09 -18.73 2.37
N LEU A 459 7.89 -17.66 2.42
CA LEU A 459 7.41 -16.32 2.73
C LEU A 459 8.09 -15.33 1.78
N PRO A 460 7.33 -14.61 0.94
CA PRO A 460 7.89 -13.53 0.14
C PRO A 460 8.58 -12.49 1.03
N TYR A 461 9.76 -12.05 0.61
CA TYR A 461 10.62 -11.17 1.41
C TYR A 461 9.89 -9.89 1.87
N GLU A 462 9.05 -9.29 1.04
CA GLU A 462 8.26 -8.09 1.32
C GLU A 462 7.26 -8.22 2.48
N PHE A 463 6.92 -9.46 2.87
CA PHE A 463 6.07 -9.77 4.02
C PHE A 463 6.87 -10.24 5.25
N THR A 464 8.19 -10.10 5.24
CA THR A 464 9.07 -10.30 6.41
C THR A 464 9.28 -8.98 7.17
N CYS A 465 9.74 -9.06 8.42
CA CYS A 465 10.13 -7.87 9.19
C CYS A 465 11.17 -7.01 8.45
N GLU A 466 12.23 -7.63 7.92
CA GLU A 466 13.31 -6.92 7.21
C GLU A 466 12.82 -6.30 5.89
N GLY A 467 11.99 -7.03 5.13
CA GLY A 467 11.42 -6.51 3.89
C GLY A 467 10.47 -5.34 4.12
N MET A 468 9.66 -5.36 5.19
CA MET A 468 8.83 -4.21 5.55
C MET A 468 9.66 -3.01 6.01
N LEU A 469 10.68 -3.22 6.86
CA LEU A 469 11.63 -2.18 7.27
C LEU A 469 12.29 -1.51 6.07
N GLN A 470 12.82 -2.30 5.13
CA GLN A 470 13.44 -1.79 3.91
C GLN A 470 12.47 -0.94 3.08
N ARG A 471 11.26 -1.45 2.85
CA ARG A 471 10.24 -0.77 2.02
C ARG A 471 9.80 0.55 2.64
N VAL A 472 9.47 0.56 3.92
CA VAL A 472 9.00 1.77 4.61
C VAL A 472 10.14 2.77 4.77
N ASN A 473 11.36 2.33 5.04
CA ASN A 473 12.54 3.19 5.07
C ASN A 473 12.73 3.91 3.72
N ALA A 474 12.69 3.16 2.60
CA ALA A 474 12.79 3.75 1.26
C ALA A 474 11.67 4.77 0.99
N PHE A 475 10.44 4.50 1.42
CA PHE A 475 9.34 5.46 1.26
C PHE A 475 9.52 6.75 2.05
N ILE A 476 10.08 6.67 3.26
CA ILE A 476 10.28 7.82 4.14
C ILE A 476 11.42 8.72 3.62
N GLU A 477 12.48 8.13 3.09
CA GLU A 477 13.65 8.86 2.62
C GLU A 477 13.47 9.42 1.20
N ASN A 478 12.83 8.66 0.29
CA ASN A 478 12.97 8.93 -1.14
C ASN A 478 11.72 9.43 -1.88
N GLN A 479 10.51 9.46 -1.30
CA GLN A 479 9.26 9.71 -2.06
C GLN A 479 9.07 11.09 -2.75
N VAL A 480 10.13 11.90 -2.88
CA VAL A 480 10.14 13.14 -3.68
C VAL A 480 11.07 12.94 -4.88
N MET A 481 10.51 12.94 -6.11
CA MET A 481 11.23 12.63 -7.37
C MET A 481 11.90 11.24 -7.40
N TRP A 482 11.14 10.22 -7.02
CA TRP A 482 11.51 8.82 -7.00
C TRP A 482 10.31 7.98 -7.43
N PRO A 483 10.50 6.84 -8.12
CA PRO A 483 11.76 6.16 -8.50
C PRO A 483 12.62 6.93 -9.53
N PRO A 484 13.91 6.58 -9.70
CA PRO A 484 14.78 7.25 -10.66
C PRO A 484 14.32 7.00 -12.10
N LEU A 485 14.40 8.03 -12.96
CA LEU A 485 13.98 7.94 -14.36
C LEU A 485 14.72 6.84 -15.16
N SER A 486 15.91 6.41 -14.71
CA SER A 486 16.64 5.28 -15.31
C SER A 486 15.85 3.95 -15.26
N ALA A 487 14.94 3.79 -14.31
CA ALA A 487 14.10 2.60 -14.19
C ALA A 487 12.93 2.60 -15.19
N MET A 488 12.65 3.72 -15.87
CA MET A 488 11.49 3.83 -16.77
C MET A 488 11.68 2.99 -18.03
N GLN A 489 10.75 2.07 -18.24
CA GLN A 489 10.63 1.25 -19.44
C GLN A 489 9.26 1.48 -20.07
N VAL A 490 9.24 2.02 -21.29
CA VAL A 490 7.98 2.31 -21.99
C VAL A 490 7.46 1.05 -22.67
N LYS A 491 6.18 0.73 -22.44
CA LYS A 491 5.45 -0.34 -23.10
C LYS A 491 4.19 0.22 -23.75
N PHE A 492 3.67 -0.51 -24.73
CA PHE A 492 2.50 -0.10 -25.49
C PHE A 492 1.36 -1.08 -25.22
N ALA A 493 0.30 -0.63 -24.53
CA ALA A 493 -0.85 -1.48 -24.27
C ALA A 493 -1.82 -1.39 -25.46
N PRO A 494 -2.09 -2.49 -26.19
CA PRO A 494 -3.03 -2.48 -27.30
C PRO A 494 -4.45 -2.17 -26.80
N ALA A 495 -5.34 -1.87 -27.74
CA ALA A 495 -6.76 -1.67 -27.46
C ALA A 495 -7.32 -2.84 -26.61
N GLY A 496 -8.08 -2.51 -25.57
CA GLY A 496 -8.61 -3.48 -24.60
C GLY A 496 -7.64 -3.91 -23.49
N LYS A 497 -6.37 -3.48 -23.50
CA LYS A 497 -5.42 -3.69 -22.39
C LYS A 497 -5.08 -2.40 -21.65
N SER A 498 -4.90 -2.54 -20.34
CA SER A 498 -4.44 -1.47 -19.44
C SER A 498 -2.92 -1.45 -19.30
N CYS A 499 -2.38 -0.31 -18.82
CA CYS A 499 -0.95 -0.22 -18.51
C CYS A 499 -0.53 -1.18 -17.40
N LYS A 500 -1.41 -1.40 -16.40
CA LYS A 500 -1.20 -2.43 -15.37
C LYS A 500 -0.96 -3.81 -16.00
N GLN A 501 -1.80 -4.23 -16.95
CA GLN A 501 -1.72 -5.54 -17.57
C GLN A 501 -0.44 -5.70 -18.40
N VAL A 502 -0.14 -4.76 -19.30
CA VAL A 502 1.04 -4.90 -20.19
C VAL A 502 2.34 -4.90 -19.39
N CYS A 503 2.46 -4.08 -18.33
CA CYS A 503 3.66 -4.12 -17.49
C CYS A 503 3.77 -5.46 -16.76
N GLN A 504 2.66 -5.98 -16.22
CA GLN A 504 2.65 -7.26 -15.49
C GLN A 504 3.00 -8.46 -16.39
N GLU A 505 2.47 -8.51 -17.62
CA GLU A 505 2.80 -9.55 -18.61
C GLU A 505 4.30 -9.59 -18.92
N GLU A 506 4.94 -8.41 -18.93
CA GLU A 506 6.37 -8.22 -19.17
C GLU A 506 7.24 -8.41 -17.92
N GLN A 507 6.69 -8.92 -16.80
CA GLN A 507 7.39 -9.05 -15.51
C GLN A 507 7.90 -7.71 -14.96
N LEU A 508 7.19 -6.63 -15.25
CA LEU A 508 7.38 -5.27 -14.75
C LEU A 508 6.17 -4.85 -13.90
N ILE A 509 6.21 -3.65 -13.37
CA ILE A 509 5.06 -3.00 -12.73
C ILE A 509 4.86 -1.60 -13.33
N CYS A 510 3.60 -1.18 -13.51
CA CYS A 510 3.32 0.17 -13.97
C CYS A 510 3.77 1.20 -12.93
N GLU A 511 4.42 2.28 -13.36
CA GLU A 511 4.95 3.34 -12.49
C GLU A 511 4.30 4.67 -12.84
N PRO A 512 3.27 5.11 -12.10
CA PRO A 512 2.46 6.26 -12.49
C PRO A 512 3.22 7.59 -12.40
N SER A 513 4.26 7.69 -11.57
CA SER A 513 5.10 8.90 -11.47
C SER A 513 5.81 9.26 -12.78
N PHE A 514 5.93 8.30 -13.70
CA PHE A 514 6.60 8.48 -14.99
C PHE A 514 5.68 8.94 -16.12
N PHE A 515 4.36 8.94 -15.95
CA PHE A 515 3.44 9.43 -17.00
C PHE A 515 3.73 10.87 -17.43
N GLN A 516 4.16 11.73 -16.49
CA GLN A 516 4.54 13.10 -16.79
C GLN A 516 5.69 13.22 -17.82
N HIS A 517 6.50 12.17 -17.99
CA HIS A 517 7.59 12.09 -18.96
C HIS A 517 7.16 11.54 -20.32
N LEU A 518 5.88 11.16 -20.47
CA LEU A 518 5.31 10.55 -21.68
C LEU A 518 4.16 11.39 -22.26
N ASN A 519 4.08 12.67 -21.90
CA ASN A 519 2.93 13.51 -22.16
C ASN A 519 3.19 14.68 -23.13
N LYS A 520 4.20 14.54 -24.02
CA LYS A 520 4.54 15.49 -25.08
C LYS A 520 5.11 14.78 -26.30
N ASP A 521 4.90 15.37 -27.47
CA ASP A 521 5.40 14.93 -28.78
C ASP A 521 6.91 14.62 -28.79
N LYS A 522 7.73 15.55 -28.30
CA LYS A 522 9.19 15.42 -28.27
C LYS A 522 9.67 14.29 -27.35
N ASP A 523 8.91 14.01 -26.30
CA ASP A 523 9.25 12.94 -25.35
C ASP A 523 8.92 11.58 -25.97
N LEU A 524 7.80 11.49 -26.69
CA LEU A 524 7.34 10.28 -27.38
C LEU A 524 8.21 9.87 -28.58
N PHE A 525 8.78 10.83 -29.31
CA PHE A 525 9.66 10.56 -30.45
C PHE A 525 10.84 9.64 -30.09
N ARG A 526 11.35 9.73 -28.85
CA ARG A 526 12.46 8.88 -28.35
C ARG A 526 12.10 7.41 -28.23
N TYR A 527 10.82 7.11 -28.17
CA TYR A 527 10.28 5.76 -28.07
C TYR A 527 9.66 5.29 -29.39
N GLY A 528 10.00 5.95 -30.51
CA GLY A 528 9.55 5.58 -31.84
C GLY A 528 8.10 5.98 -32.15
N VAL A 529 7.50 6.87 -31.36
CA VAL A 529 6.13 7.36 -31.61
C VAL A 529 6.19 8.74 -32.27
N GLU A 530 5.75 8.82 -33.52
CA GLU A 530 5.66 10.07 -34.28
C GLU A 530 4.20 10.57 -34.32
N CYS A 531 3.97 11.76 -33.76
CA CYS A 531 2.67 12.39 -33.70
C CYS A 531 2.54 13.47 -34.79
N LYS A 532 1.82 13.18 -35.89
CA LYS A 532 1.47 14.18 -36.92
C LYS A 532 0.37 15.13 -36.44
N THR A 533 -0.61 14.59 -35.72
CA THR A 533 -1.67 15.37 -35.10
C THR A 533 -1.68 15.10 -33.60
N VAL A 534 -1.97 16.14 -32.84
CA VAL A 534 -1.96 16.11 -31.37
C VAL A 534 -3.26 16.72 -30.86
N GLU A 535 -3.89 16.02 -29.93
CA GLU A 535 -4.99 16.56 -29.13
C GLU A 535 -4.71 16.41 -27.63
N SER A 536 -5.51 17.07 -26.80
CA SER A 536 -5.43 16.96 -25.35
C SER A 536 -6.79 16.62 -24.78
N ALA A 537 -6.83 15.65 -23.86
CA ALA A 537 -8.04 15.17 -23.22
C ALA A 537 -7.82 14.95 -21.73
N SER A 538 -8.87 15.19 -20.94
CA SER A 538 -8.92 14.86 -19.51
C SER A 538 -9.59 13.50 -19.32
N ASP A 539 -8.84 12.43 -19.56
CA ASP A 539 -9.32 11.04 -19.43
C ASP A 539 -8.26 10.14 -18.76
N ILE A 540 -8.67 9.08 -18.08
CA ILE A 540 -7.76 8.14 -17.42
C ILE A 540 -7.00 7.22 -18.39
N VAL A 541 -7.47 7.11 -19.64
CA VAL A 541 -6.86 6.20 -20.62
C VAL A 541 -5.79 6.83 -21.50
N VAL A 542 -5.40 8.09 -21.24
CA VAL A 542 -4.35 8.81 -22.00
C VAL A 542 -3.09 9.01 -21.13
N PRO A 543 -1.86 9.12 -21.70
CA PRO A 543 -1.54 9.28 -23.11
C PRO A 543 -1.78 8.03 -23.96
N ALA A 544 -2.31 8.23 -25.16
CA ALA A 544 -2.59 7.16 -26.11
C ALA A 544 -2.28 7.63 -27.55
N PHE A 545 -2.04 6.68 -28.45
CA PHE A 545 -1.74 6.98 -29.85
C PHE A 545 -2.38 5.98 -30.82
N SER A 546 -2.56 6.44 -32.05
CA SER A 546 -2.87 5.62 -33.22
C SER A 546 -1.69 5.66 -34.18
N ASP A 547 -1.09 4.50 -34.42
CA ASP A 547 0.02 4.36 -35.39
C ASP A 547 -0.45 4.65 -36.82
N SER A 548 -1.62 4.14 -37.21
CA SER A 548 -2.18 4.31 -38.56
C SER A 548 -2.53 5.76 -38.88
N ALA A 549 -3.01 6.52 -37.90
CA ALA A 549 -3.35 7.93 -38.07
C ALA A 549 -2.19 8.87 -37.68
N GLN A 550 -1.11 8.34 -37.10
CA GLN A 550 -0.05 9.11 -36.44
C GLN A 550 -0.64 10.22 -35.54
N HIS A 551 -1.66 9.86 -34.77
CA HIS A 551 -2.43 10.76 -33.93
C HIS A 551 -2.18 10.46 -32.46
N CYS A 552 -1.85 11.47 -31.67
CA CYS A 552 -1.55 11.34 -30.26
C CYS A 552 -2.51 12.16 -29.40
N VAL A 553 -2.98 11.55 -28.31
CA VAL A 553 -3.87 12.15 -27.32
C VAL A 553 -3.08 12.28 -26.02
N PHE A 554 -2.86 13.51 -25.56
CA PHE A 554 -2.16 13.79 -24.31
C PHE A 554 -3.11 14.11 -23.16
N GLN A 555 -2.64 13.88 -21.94
CA GLN A 555 -3.35 14.21 -20.71
C GLN A 555 -3.34 15.73 -20.47
N SER A 556 -4.51 16.34 -20.33
CA SER A 556 -4.64 17.74 -19.87
C SER A 556 -4.76 17.88 -18.35
N ASP A 557 -5.22 16.85 -17.65
CA ASP A 557 -5.36 16.82 -16.20
C ASP A 557 -4.42 15.78 -15.57
N LEU A 558 -3.30 16.24 -15.02
CA LEU A 558 -2.25 15.36 -14.52
C LEU A 558 -2.71 14.44 -13.36
N LEU A 559 -3.80 14.78 -12.68
CA LEU A 559 -4.37 13.95 -11.61
C LEU A 559 -5.14 12.73 -12.15
N LEU A 560 -5.40 12.68 -13.47
CA LEU A 560 -6.04 11.56 -14.15
C LEU A 560 -5.05 10.57 -14.77
N PHE A 561 -3.73 10.76 -14.63
CA PHE A 561 -2.78 9.71 -14.99
C PHE A 561 -3.09 8.42 -14.23
N SER A 562 -3.19 7.30 -14.97
CA SER A 562 -3.75 6.06 -14.44
C SER A 562 -3.13 4.83 -15.10
N CYS A 563 -2.56 3.95 -14.29
CA CYS A 563 -2.17 2.60 -14.69
C CYS A 563 -3.39 1.73 -15.01
N ALA A 564 -4.48 1.92 -14.27
CA ALA A 564 -5.79 1.32 -14.54
C ALA A 564 -6.45 1.91 -15.80
N GLY A 565 -7.43 1.17 -16.35
CA GLY A 565 -8.19 1.57 -17.54
C GLY A 565 -7.57 1.07 -18.85
N ALA A 566 -8.40 0.53 -19.72
CA ALA A 566 -8.02 0.11 -21.07
C ALA A 566 -8.67 1.03 -22.10
N HIS A 567 -7.89 1.50 -23.06
CA HIS A 567 -8.43 2.29 -24.16
C HIS A 567 -9.16 1.36 -25.16
N GLN A 568 -10.31 1.77 -25.69
CA GLN A 568 -11.14 0.92 -26.55
C GLN A 568 -10.62 0.80 -28.00
N SER A 569 -10.01 1.86 -28.54
CA SER A 569 -9.52 1.92 -29.92
C SER A 569 -8.02 2.23 -30.08
N LEU A 570 -7.47 3.16 -29.29
CA LEU A 570 -6.07 3.56 -29.33
C LEU A 570 -5.16 2.66 -28.49
N THR A 571 -3.86 2.75 -28.76
CA THR A 571 -2.82 2.09 -27.97
C THR A 571 -2.38 3.02 -26.85
N ARG A 572 -2.41 2.56 -25.60
CA ARG A 572 -1.93 3.36 -24.46
C ARG A 572 -0.40 3.32 -24.38
N ILE A 573 0.19 4.45 -24.02
CA ILE A 573 1.63 4.57 -23.79
C ILE A 573 1.87 4.44 -22.29
N CYS A 574 2.52 3.35 -21.90
CA CYS A 574 2.54 2.88 -20.52
C CYS A 574 3.95 2.97 -19.93
N PRO A 575 4.13 3.74 -18.83
CA PRO A 575 5.37 3.72 -18.07
C PRO A 575 5.39 2.48 -17.17
N CYS A 576 6.35 1.60 -17.41
CA CYS A 576 6.67 0.50 -16.51
C CYS A 576 8.00 0.75 -15.80
N ARG A 577 8.25 0.01 -14.73
CA ARG A 577 9.56 -0.12 -14.09
C ARG A 577 9.82 -1.57 -13.71
N ASP A 578 11.09 -1.90 -13.53
CA ASP A 578 11.48 -3.16 -12.91
C ASP A 578 11.21 -3.15 -11.41
N TYR A 579 11.35 -4.32 -10.79
CA TYR A 579 11.26 -4.47 -9.35
C TYR A 579 12.22 -5.54 -8.82
N MET A 580 12.60 -5.40 -7.56
CA MET A 580 13.36 -6.43 -6.83
C MET A 580 12.45 -7.64 -6.58
N LYS A 581 12.90 -8.85 -6.95
CA LYS A 581 12.11 -10.07 -6.72
C LYS A 581 11.80 -10.23 -5.24
N GLY A 582 10.50 -10.37 -4.91
CA GLY A 582 10.03 -10.43 -3.53
C GLY A 582 9.98 -9.08 -2.81
N GLN A 583 10.17 -7.95 -3.51
CA GLN A 583 9.98 -6.58 -3.03
C GLN A 583 9.48 -5.69 -4.16
N VAL A 584 8.22 -5.89 -4.57
CA VAL A 584 7.67 -5.26 -5.79
C VAL A 584 7.56 -3.73 -5.69
N ALA A 585 7.51 -3.21 -4.46
CA ALA A 585 7.48 -1.77 -4.19
C ALA A 585 8.75 -1.03 -4.62
N LEU A 586 9.89 -1.73 -4.78
CA LEU A 586 11.19 -1.11 -5.06
C LEU A 586 11.75 -1.61 -6.40
N CYS A 587 12.19 -0.69 -7.25
CA CYS A 587 13.04 -0.99 -8.40
C CYS A 587 14.45 -1.42 -7.96
N LYS A 588 15.28 -1.95 -8.87
CA LYS A 588 16.65 -2.36 -8.50
C LYS A 588 17.52 -1.17 -8.05
N ASP A 589 17.29 0.00 -8.62
CA ASP A 589 18.06 1.23 -8.34
C ASP A 589 17.33 2.17 -7.35
N CYS A 590 16.40 1.63 -6.55
CA CYS A 590 15.53 2.42 -5.69
C CYS A 590 16.04 2.61 -4.26
N LEU A 591 17.19 2.01 -3.91
CA LEU A 591 17.79 1.99 -2.58
C LEU A 591 19.09 2.78 -2.52
#